data_AF-Q3J963-F1
#
_entry.id   AF-Q3J963-F1
#
_cell.length_a   1.000
_cell.length_b   1.000
_cell.length_c   1.000
_cell.angle_alpha   90.00
_cell.angle_beta   90.00
_cell.angle_gamma   90.00
#
_symmetry.space_group_name_H-M   'P 1'
#
loop_
_entity.id
_entity.type
_entity.pdbx_description
1 polymer ?
#
loop_
_entity_poly.entity_id
_entity_poly.type
_entity_poly.pdbx_seq_one_letter_code
_entity_poly.pdbx_strand_id
1 'polypeptide(L)'
;MKNSTGKMAAQSYALLTIDVWDTLLRRRCHPDSVKLQVCRYVALNYAQYLHPENQDIWVLLRLRQQAEKELGDESRQAGQDDEYRHREVYRRWLALAGLTPFPVNRETQEQLLLTLERVEMAQEKLVSYPDPTIAAILEHYPVSRRCFLSDFYLPAAAIQKLLTHHGLSHWAAEGVVSCEVGLNKRSGRLYQHLHQHFGVTPGQPSACG
;
A
#
# COMPACT_ATOMS: atom_id res chain seq x y z
N MET A 1 45.82 34.69 -0.57
CA MET A 1 45.43 33.32 -0.16
C MET A 1 43.94 33.34 0.18
N LYS A 2 43.11 32.71 -0.65
CA LYS A 2 41.68 32.53 -0.43
C LYS A 2 41.49 31.21 0.32
N ASN A 3 40.89 31.24 1.52
CA ASN A 3 40.28 30.06 2.12
C ASN A 3 38.83 30.41 2.46
N SER A 4 37.95 30.16 1.49
CA SER A 4 36.50 30.17 1.65
C SER A 4 36.04 28.75 2.01
N THR A 5 36.05 28.40 3.29
CA THR A 5 35.32 27.24 3.80
C THR A 5 33.87 27.66 4.03
N GLY A 6 33.09 27.66 2.96
CA GLY A 6 31.64 27.77 3.06
C GLY A 6 31.10 26.54 3.79
N LYS A 7 30.80 26.68 5.08
CA LYS A 7 29.87 25.79 5.77
C LYS A 7 28.55 25.89 5.01
N MET A 8 28.18 24.85 4.27
CA MET A 8 26.80 24.66 3.83
C MET A 8 25.93 24.71 5.08
N ALA A 9 25.08 25.73 5.21
CA ALA A 9 24.08 25.76 6.27
C ALA A 9 23.25 24.49 6.16
N ALA A 10 23.12 23.73 7.24
CA ALA A 10 22.28 22.55 7.27
C ALA A 10 20.85 22.98 6.93
N GLN A 11 20.40 22.63 5.74
CA GLN A 11 19.08 22.95 5.26
C GLN A 11 18.09 22.17 6.13
N SER A 12 17.30 22.88 6.93
CA SER A 12 16.27 22.26 7.77
C SER A 12 15.01 22.08 6.94
N TYR A 13 14.61 20.82 6.75
CA TYR A 13 13.41 20.45 6.01
C TYR A 13 12.23 20.38 6.98
N ALA A 14 11.10 21.00 6.62
CA ALA A 14 9.90 21.01 7.47
C ALA A 14 9.22 19.63 7.52
N LEU A 15 9.24 18.91 6.39
CA LEU A 15 8.60 17.60 6.23
C LEU A 15 9.46 16.70 5.33
N LEU A 16 9.64 15.45 5.77
CA LEU A 16 10.18 14.35 4.97
C LEU A 16 9.09 13.33 4.72
N THR A 17 8.76 13.12 3.46
CA THR A 17 7.91 12.00 3.03
C THR A 17 8.81 10.81 2.69
N ILE A 18 8.49 9.65 3.22
CA ILE A 18 9.29 8.44 3.02
C ILE A 18 8.43 7.40 2.30
N ASP A 19 8.90 6.88 1.18
CA ASP A 19 8.24 5.73 0.57
C ASP A 19 8.30 4.49 1.48
N VAL A 20 7.30 3.62 1.39
CA VAL A 20 7.24 2.43 2.25
C VAL A 20 7.99 1.28 1.61
N TRP A 21 7.59 0.89 0.40
CA TRP A 21 8.14 -0.26 -0.28
C TRP A 21 9.42 0.13 -1.02
N ASP A 22 10.40 -0.75 -1.06
CA ASP A 22 11.71 -0.49 -1.65
C ASP A 22 12.53 0.66 -1.01
N THR A 23 12.04 1.20 0.11
CA THR A 23 12.68 2.24 0.90
C THR A 23 12.73 1.85 2.38
N LEU A 24 11.59 1.81 3.08
CA LEU A 24 11.54 1.35 4.48
C LEU A 24 11.51 -0.18 4.59
N LEU A 25 10.76 -0.82 3.70
CA LEU A 25 10.53 -2.26 3.68
C LEU A 25 10.94 -2.85 2.33
N ARG A 26 11.63 -3.98 2.38
CA ARG A 26 11.90 -4.85 1.23
C ARG A 26 11.05 -6.11 1.31
N ARG A 27 10.90 -6.82 0.19
CA ARG A 27 10.24 -8.13 0.12
C ARG A 27 11.21 -9.19 -0.38
N ARG A 28 11.03 -10.43 0.10
CA ARG A 28 11.74 -11.62 -0.39
C ARG A 28 11.07 -12.27 -1.60
N CYS A 29 9.97 -11.70 -2.08
CA CYS A 29 9.17 -12.23 -3.17
C CYS A 29 8.56 -11.10 -4.01
N HIS A 30 7.99 -11.47 -5.16
CA HIS A 30 7.19 -10.57 -5.97
C HIS A 30 5.88 -10.19 -5.23
N PRO A 31 5.37 -8.95 -5.37
CA PRO A 31 4.12 -8.54 -4.72
C PRO A 31 2.93 -9.48 -4.99
N ASP A 32 2.79 -9.98 -6.22
CA ASP A 32 1.71 -10.94 -6.55
C ASP A 32 1.83 -12.28 -5.81
N SER A 33 2.99 -12.64 -5.27
CA SER A 33 3.13 -13.82 -4.39
C SER A 33 2.32 -13.66 -3.10
N VAL A 34 2.13 -12.44 -2.61
CA VAL A 34 1.25 -12.16 -1.46
C VAL A 34 -0.21 -12.39 -1.87
N LYS A 35 -0.61 -11.90 -3.04
CA LYS A 35 -1.98 -12.09 -3.57
C LYS A 35 -2.30 -13.57 -3.79
N LEU A 36 -1.33 -14.35 -4.27
CA LEU A 36 -1.45 -15.80 -4.44
C LEU A 36 -1.73 -16.53 -3.13
N GLN A 37 -1.18 -16.06 -2.01
CA GLN A 37 -1.48 -16.66 -0.71
C GLN A 37 -2.96 -16.51 -0.34
N VAL A 38 -3.57 -15.37 -0.67
CA VAL A 38 -5.02 -15.14 -0.51
C VAL A 38 -5.82 -16.06 -1.45
N CYS A 39 -5.38 -16.19 -2.71
CA CYS A 39 -6.02 -17.10 -3.67
C CYS A 39 -5.98 -18.55 -3.18
N ARG A 40 -4.85 -18.99 -2.64
CA ARG A 40 -4.68 -20.32 -2.04
C ARG A 40 -5.61 -20.53 -0.85
N TYR A 41 -5.77 -19.52 0.01
CA TYR A 41 -6.71 -19.58 1.11
C TYR A 41 -8.15 -19.78 0.61
N VAL A 42 -8.57 -19.03 -0.40
CA VAL A 42 -9.91 -19.16 -1.00
C VAL A 42 -10.11 -20.55 -1.61
N ALA A 43 -9.17 -21.02 -2.44
CA ALA A 43 -9.24 -22.35 -3.06
C ALA A 43 -9.34 -23.47 -2.01
N LEU A 44 -8.56 -23.43 -0.94
CA LEU A 44 -8.57 -24.50 0.07
C LEU A 44 -9.84 -24.52 0.94
N ASN A 45 -10.47 -23.37 1.19
CA ASN A 45 -11.58 -23.27 2.15
C ASN A 45 -12.95 -23.11 1.50
N TYR A 46 -12.99 -22.67 0.23
CA TYR A 46 -14.22 -22.27 -0.45
C TYR A 46 -14.37 -22.87 -1.85
N ALA A 47 -13.50 -23.78 -2.31
CA ALA A 47 -13.58 -24.35 -3.66
C ALA A 47 -14.95 -24.90 -4.02
N GLN A 48 -15.67 -25.57 -3.10
CA GLN A 48 -17.01 -26.12 -3.36
C GLN A 48 -18.07 -25.05 -3.68
N TYR A 49 -17.78 -23.78 -3.41
CA TYR A 49 -18.67 -22.65 -3.65
C TYR A 49 -18.23 -21.78 -4.84
N LEU A 50 -17.09 -22.07 -5.44
CA LEU A 50 -16.62 -21.40 -6.64
C LEU A 50 -17.22 -22.05 -7.89
N HIS A 51 -17.22 -21.32 -9.00
CA HIS A 51 -17.44 -21.97 -10.29
C HIS A 51 -16.36 -23.05 -10.51
N PRO A 52 -16.71 -24.25 -11.03
CA PRO A 52 -15.76 -25.35 -11.18
C PRO A 52 -14.49 -24.97 -11.95
N GLU A 53 -14.61 -24.11 -12.96
CA GLU A 53 -13.48 -23.59 -13.75
C GLU A 53 -12.56 -22.62 -13.00
N ASN A 54 -13.03 -22.07 -11.87
CA ASN A 54 -12.34 -21.05 -11.08
C ASN A 54 -11.69 -21.60 -9.80
N GLN A 55 -11.62 -22.91 -9.62
CA GLN A 55 -11.06 -23.53 -8.41
C GLN A 55 -9.52 -23.55 -8.38
N ASP A 56 -8.86 -23.31 -9.52
CA ASP A 56 -7.41 -23.20 -9.60
C ASP A 56 -6.88 -21.86 -9.08
N ILE A 57 -5.76 -21.89 -8.36
CA ILE A 57 -5.18 -20.70 -7.72
C ILE A 57 -4.70 -19.64 -8.73
N TRP A 58 -4.28 -20.05 -9.93
CA TRP A 58 -3.83 -19.12 -10.96
C TRP A 58 -5.00 -18.52 -11.71
N VAL A 59 -6.10 -19.27 -11.89
CA VAL A 59 -7.37 -18.71 -12.35
C VAL A 59 -7.86 -17.65 -11.36
N LEU A 60 -7.86 -17.96 -10.07
CA LEU A 60 -8.23 -17.00 -9.02
C LEU A 60 -7.36 -15.75 -9.04
N LEU A 61 -6.04 -15.88 -9.21
CA LEU A 61 -5.15 -14.72 -9.32
C LEU A 61 -5.51 -13.85 -10.52
N ARG A 62 -5.77 -14.44 -11.69
CA ARG A 62 -6.18 -13.70 -12.89
C ARG A 62 -7.50 -12.96 -12.69
N LEU A 63 -8.48 -13.59 -12.06
CA LEU A 63 -9.76 -12.95 -11.71
C LEU A 63 -9.57 -11.79 -10.73
N ARG A 64 -8.61 -11.91 -9.80
CA ARG A 64 -8.26 -10.81 -8.89
C ARG A 64 -7.63 -9.64 -9.65
N GLN A 65 -6.68 -9.91 -10.54
CA GLN A 65 -6.07 -8.88 -11.40
C GLN A 65 -7.12 -8.21 -12.31
N GLN A 66 -8.10 -8.98 -12.79
CA GLN A 66 -9.24 -8.44 -13.53
C GLN A 66 -10.07 -7.49 -12.66
N ALA A 67 -10.40 -7.87 -11.43
CA ALA A 67 -11.11 -7.01 -10.49
C ALA A 67 -10.33 -5.71 -10.17
N GLU A 68 -9.01 -5.81 -9.96
CA GLU A 68 -8.12 -4.66 -9.77
C GLU A 68 -8.18 -3.71 -10.97
N LYS A 69 -8.08 -4.27 -12.18
CA LYS A 69 -8.17 -3.50 -13.43
C LYS A 69 -9.52 -2.80 -13.59
N GLU A 70 -10.63 -3.52 -13.39
CA GLU A 70 -11.97 -2.94 -13.51
C GLU A 70 -12.18 -1.77 -12.54
N LEU A 71 -11.80 -1.95 -11.28
CA LEU A 71 -11.93 -0.91 -10.26
C LEU A 71 -11.02 0.29 -10.55
N GLY A 72 -9.79 0.07 -11.01
CA GLY A 72 -8.90 1.14 -11.44
C GLY A 72 -9.44 1.89 -12.67
N ASP A 73 -10.05 1.19 -13.62
CA ASP A 73 -10.68 1.80 -14.80
C ASP A 73 -11.91 2.64 -14.40
N GLU A 74 -12.75 2.14 -13.48
CA GLU A 74 -13.89 2.87 -12.89
C GLU A 74 -13.44 4.13 -12.15
N SER A 75 -12.37 4.04 -11.35
CA SER A 75 -11.78 5.17 -10.61
C SER A 75 -11.28 6.28 -11.55
N ARG A 76 -10.58 5.91 -12.63
CA ARG A 76 -10.16 6.87 -13.67
C ARG A 76 -11.34 7.54 -14.37
N GLN A 77 -12.41 6.78 -14.67
CA GLN A 77 -13.62 7.35 -15.28
C GLN A 77 -14.32 8.35 -14.37
N ALA A 78 -14.17 8.22 -13.04
CA ALA A 78 -14.65 9.17 -12.05
C ALA A 78 -13.73 10.40 -11.85
N GLY A 79 -12.65 10.54 -12.63
CA GLY A 79 -11.70 11.67 -12.55
C GLY A 79 -10.61 11.52 -11.47
N GLN A 80 -10.52 10.35 -10.84
CA GLN A 80 -9.42 9.98 -9.96
C GLN A 80 -8.28 9.35 -10.77
N ASP A 81 -7.21 8.90 -10.09
CA ASP A 81 -6.23 8.04 -10.72
C ASP A 81 -6.72 6.57 -10.70
N ASP A 82 -5.91 5.60 -11.12
CA ASP A 82 -6.25 4.17 -11.17
C ASP A 82 -6.10 3.45 -9.82
N GLU A 83 -6.58 4.10 -8.76
CA GLU A 83 -6.48 3.62 -7.39
C GLU A 83 -7.76 2.87 -6.94
N TYR A 84 -7.58 1.88 -6.07
CA TYR A 84 -8.65 1.02 -5.54
C TYR A 84 -8.34 0.51 -4.14
N ARG A 85 -9.37 0.17 -3.36
CA ARG A 85 -9.19 -0.41 -2.02
C ARG A 85 -9.29 -1.93 -2.07
N HIS A 86 -8.45 -2.62 -1.29
CA HIS A 86 -8.40 -4.10 -1.25
C HIS A 86 -9.76 -4.76 -0.97
N ARG A 87 -10.60 -4.18 -0.10
CA ARG A 87 -11.93 -4.76 0.19
C ARG A 87 -12.88 -4.68 -1.01
N GLU A 88 -12.77 -3.66 -1.84
CA GLU A 88 -13.55 -3.55 -3.08
C GLU A 88 -13.08 -4.62 -4.07
N VAL A 89 -11.76 -4.79 -4.19
CA VAL A 89 -11.15 -5.86 -4.99
C VAL A 89 -11.67 -7.22 -4.53
N TYR A 90 -11.63 -7.53 -3.23
CA TYR A 90 -12.13 -8.81 -2.73
C TYR A 90 -13.61 -9.04 -3.07
N ARG A 91 -14.47 -8.02 -2.90
CA ARG A 91 -15.89 -8.17 -3.23
C ARG A 91 -16.09 -8.48 -4.72
N ARG A 92 -15.47 -7.71 -5.62
CA ARG A 92 -15.56 -7.93 -7.07
C ARG A 92 -14.96 -9.27 -7.47
N TRP A 93 -13.77 -9.57 -6.96
CA TRP A 93 -13.03 -10.80 -7.23
C TRP A 93 -13.80 -12.06 -6.82
N LEU A 94 -14.36 -12.09 -5.61
CA LEU A 94 -15.17 -13.22 -5.14
C LEU A 94 -16.44 -13.37 -5.96
N ALA A 95 -17.03 -12.27 -6.43
CA ALA A 95 -18.16 -12.29 -7.35
C ALA A 95 -17.78 -12.96 -8.69
N LEU A 96 -16.69 -12.49 -9.31
CA LEU A 96 -16.15 -13.05 -10.56
C LEU A 96 -15.78 -14.53 -10.43
N ALA A 97 -15.30 -14.95 -9.25
CA ALA A 97 -14.94 -16.34 -8.99
C ALA A 97 -16.16 -17.28 -8.84
N GLY A 98 -17.38 -16.73 -8.80
CA GLY A 98 -18.62 -17.50 -8.65
C GLY A 98 -19.09 -17.65 -7.21
N LEU A 99 -18.44 -16.99 -6.25
CA LEU A 99 -18.90 -16.96 -4.86
C LEU A 99 -20.12 -16.04 -4.69
N THR A 100 -20.69 -15.49 -5.76
CA THR A 100 -21.99 -14.80 -5.71
C THR A 100 -22.91 -15.30 -6.83
N PRO A 101 -24.18 -15.64 -6.54
CA PRO A 101 -24.84 -15.54 -5.23
C PRO A 101 -24.56 -16.79 -4.36
N PHE A 102 -23.52 -16.75 -3.53
CA PHE A 102 -23.39 -17.64 -2.38
C PHE A 102 -24.32 -17.11 -1.27
N PRO A 103 -25.19 -17.94 -0.67
CA PRO A 103 -26.18 -17.51 0.31
C PRO A 103 -25.57 -17.23 1.69
N VAL A 104 -24.57 -16.35 1.73
CA VAL A 104 -24.03 -15.82 2.98
C VAL A 104 -24.78 -14.55 3.34
N ASN A 105 -25.20 -14.46 4.59
CA ASN A 105 -25.71 -13.21 5.11
C ASN A 105 -24.57 -12.14 5.08
N ARG A 106 -24.96 -10.87 5.19
CA ARG A 106 -24.03 -9.74 5.16
C ARG A 106 -22.91 -9.86 6.20
N GLU A 107 -23.20 -10.43 7.36
CA GLU A 107 -22.23 -10.61 8.44
C GLU A 107 -21.15 -11.63 8.05
N THR A 108 -21.54 -12.80 7.54
CA THR A 108 -20.61 -13.83 7.08
C THR A 108 -19.75 -13.31 5.92
N GLN A 109 -20.32 -12.53 5.01
CA GLN A 109 -19.54 -11.88 3.95
C GLN A 109 -18.49 -10.93 4.53
N GLU A 110 -18.84 -10.08 5.49
CA GLU A 110 -17.88 -9.17 6.10
C GLU A 110 -16.79 -9.92 6.88
N GLN A 111 -17.14 -11.02 7.58
CA GLN A 111 -16.15 -11.86 8.25
C GLN A 111 -15.17 -12.52 7.27
N LEU A 112 -15.63 -12.93 6.09
CA LEU A 112 -14.76 -13.42 5.03
C LEU A 112 -13.79 -12.32 4.58
N LEU A 113 -14.28 -11.12 4.27
CA LEU A 113 -13.42 -10.00 3.86
C LEU A 113 -12.36 -9.65 4.91
N LEU A 114 -12.76 -9.61 6.19
CA LEU A 114 -11.82 -9.42 7.30
C LEU A 114 -10.79 -10.54 7.40
N THR A 115 -11.19 -11.78 7.10
CA THR A 115 -10.29 -12.93 7.12
C THR A 115 -9.29 -12.89 5.96
N LEU A 116 -9.72 -12.52 4.75
CA LEU A 116 -8.83 -12.33 3.62
C LEU A 116 -7.80 -11.22 3.89
N GLU A 117 -8.24 -10.10 4.47
CA GLU A 117 -7.35 -9.01 4.88
C GLU A 117 -6.30 -9.49 5.90
N ARG A 118 -6.71 -10.31 6.88
CA ARG A 118 -5.78 -10.90 7.87
C ARG A 118 -4.78 -11.85 7.21
N VAL A 119 -5.21 -12.67 6.26
CA VAL A 119 -4.33 -13.59 5.50
C VAL A 119 -3.30 -12.81 4.69
N GLU A 120 -3.75 -11.79 3.95
CA GLU A 120 -2.88 -10.93 3.15
C GLU A 120 -1.86 -10.18 4.03
N MET A 121 -2.33 -9.58 5.14
CA MET A 121 -1.48 -8.88 6.10
C MET A 121 -0.45 -9.80 6.77
N ALA A 122 -0.84 -11.03 7.13
CA ALA A 122 0.08 -12.02 7.70
C ALA A 122 1.18 -12.39 6.69
N GLN A 123 0.80 -12.54 5.42
CA GLN A 123 1.75 -12.84 4.36
C GLN A 123 2.70 -11.66 4.10
N GLU A 124 2.19 -10.42 4.03
CA GLU A 124 3.05 -9.23 3.89
C GLU A 124 4.08 -9.16 5.03
N LYS A 125 3.67 -9.37 6.29
CA LYS A 125 4.60 -9.42 7.42
C LYS A 125 5.67 -10.49 7.28
N LEU A 126 5.28 -11.68 6.86
CA LEU A 126 6.18 -12.83 6.73
C LEU A 126 7.26 -12.61 5.67
N VAL A 127 6.90 -12.02 4.53
CA VAL A 127 7.81 -11.90 3.38
C VAL A 127 8.58 -10.58 3.36
N SER A 128 8.15 -9.59 4.13
CA SER A 128 8.81 -8.28 4.22
C SER A 128 9.82 -8.20 5.35
N TYR A 129 10.77 -7.28 5.23
CA TYR A 129 11.78 -6.99 6.24
C TYR A 129 12.27 -5.54 6.10
N PRO A 130 12.80 -4.91 7.17
CA PRO A 130 13.42 -3.59 7.08
C PRO A 130 14.52 -3.51 6.04
N ASP A 131 14.57 -2.44 5.25
CA ASP A 131 15.76 -2.14 4.45
C ASP A 131 16.95 -1.88 5.41
N PRO A 132 18.08 -2.57 5.25
CA PRO A 132 19.21 -2.45 6.18
C PRO A 132 19.97 -1.12 6.05
N THR A 133 19.76 -0.37 4.98
CA THR A 133 20.52 0.85 4.65
C THR A 133 19.76 2.13 4.98
N ILE A 134 18.42 2.07 5.05
CA ILE A 134 17.58 3.27 5.12
C ILE A 134 17.79 4.10 6.40
N ALA A 135 18.07 3.45 7.53
CA ALA A 135 18.28 4.16 8.80
C ALA A 135 19.45 5.15 8.70
N ALA A 136 20.58 4.70 8.17
CA ALA A 136 21.76 5.55 7.96
C ALA A 136 21.44 6.72 7.01
N ILE A 137 20.64 6.51 5.97
CA ILE A 137 20.23 7.58 5.05
C ILE A 137 19.37 8.61 5.78
N LEU A 138 18.33 8.17 6.51
CA LEU A 138 17.37 9.05 7.18
C LEU A 138 18.00 9.88 8.31
N GLU A 139 19.08 9.41 8.94
CA GLU A 139 19.85 10.16 9.94
C GLU A 139 20.53 11.42 9.36
N HIS A 140 20.89 11.41 8.07
CA HIS A 140 21.50 12.56 7.41
C HIS A 140 20.50 13.68 7.06
N TYR A 141 19.19 13.43 7.23
CA TYR A 141 18.13 14.39 6.96
C TYR A 141 17.38 14.74 8.25
N PRO A 142 17.92 15.66 9.08
CA PRO A 142 17.22 16.15 10.26
C PRO A 142 16.02 17.00 9.83
N VAL A 143 14.83 16.56 10.21
CA VAL A 143 13.56 17.18 9.85
C VAL A 143 12.65 17.30 11.07
N SER A 144 11.74 18.27 11.06
CA SER A 144 10.77 18.45 12.15
C SER A 144 9.68 17.38 12.15
N ARG A 145 9.35 16.83 10.97
CA ARG A 145 8.30 15.82 10.81
C ARG A 145 8.67 14.81 9.72
N ARG A 146 8.35 13.55 9.97
CA ARG A 146 8.46 12.45 9.00
C ARG A 146 7.11 11.79 8.85
N CYS A 147 6.72 11.50 7.62
CA CYS A 147 5.52 10.71 7.34
C CYS A 147 5.79 9.74 6.19
N PHE A 148 5.03 8.65 6.11
CA PHE A 148 5.08 7.79 4.93
C PHE A 148 4.18 8.32 3.82
N LEU A 149 4.56 8.05 2.57
CA LEU A 149 3.73 8.25 1.39
C LEU A 149 3.80 6.98 0.55
N SER A 150 2.69 6.27 0.38
CA SER A 150 2.72 4.93 -0.24
C SER A 150 1.70 4.80 -1.36
N ASP A 151 2.14 4.31 -2.52
CA ASP A 151 1.24 3.81 -3.57
C ASP A 151 0.90 2.35 -3.23
N PHE A 152 -0.14 2.14 -2.43
CA PHE A 152 -0.49 0.82 -1.91
C PHE A 152 -2.00 0.65 -1.76
N TYR A 153 -2.49 -0.57 -1.97
CA TYR A 153 -3.92 -0.86 -2.00
C TYR A 153 -4.51 -1.21 -0.62
N LEU A 154 -3.69 -1.28 0.43
CA LEU A 154 -4.14 -1.40 1.84
C LEU A 154 -4.10 -0.03 2.54
N PRO A 155 -5.06 0.27 3.44
CA PRO A 155 -5.18 1.58 4.08
C PRO A 155 -3.98 1.96 4.96
N ALA A 156 -3.86 3.24 5.36
CA ALA A 156 -2.76 3.75 6.18
C ALA A 156 -2.59 2.96 7.50
N ALA A 157 -3.71 2.56 8.12
CA ALA A 157 -3.70 1.73 9.33
C ALA A 157 -3.02 0.35 9.13
N ALA A 158 -3.06 -0.19 7.91
CA ALA A 158 -2.40 -1.44 7.56
C ALA A 158 -0.88 -1.24 7.43
N ILE A 159 -0.44 -0.14 6.80
CA ILE A 159 0.98 0.25 6.75
C ILE A 159 1.55 0.47 8.16
N GLN A 160 0.84 1.19 9.02
CA GLN A 160 1.25 1.40 10.42
C GLN A 160 1.45 0.09 11.19
N LYS A 161 0.59 -0.91 10.95
CA LYS A 161 0.75 -2.25 11.53
C LYS A 161 1.97 -2.98 10.99
N LEU A 162 2.30 -2.81 9.70
CA LEU A 162 3.52 -3.37 9.11
C LEU A 162 4.78 -2.70 9.68
N LEU A 163 4.81 -1.38 9.73
CA LEU A 163 5.94 -0.63 10.30
C LEU A 163 6.13 -0.95 11.77
N THR A 164 5.06 -1.04 12.55
CA THR A 164 5.13 -1.43 13.97
C THR A 164 5.66 -2.85 14.13
N HIS A 165 5.20 -3.79 13.31
CA HIS A 165 5.68 -5.17 13.35
C HIS A 165 7.19 -5.28 13.11
N HIS A 166 7.72 -4.44 12.22
CA HIS A 166 9.14 -4.40 11.85
C HIS A 166 9.97 -3.41 12.68
N GLY A 167 9.39 -2.78 13.70
CA GLY A 167 10.08 -1.82 14.57
C GLY A 167 10.40 -0.47 13.92
N LEU A 168 9.78 -0.12 12.79
CA LEU A 168 10.07 1.08 11.98
C LEU A 168 9.14 2.26 12.24
N SER A 169 8.15 2.14 13.14
CA SER A 169 7.17 3.23 13.40
C SER A 169 7.82 4.54 13.86
N HIS A 170 9.00 4.49 14.46
CA HIS A 170 9.75 5.68 14.87
C HIS A 170 10.27 6.50 13.67
N TRP A 171 10.37 5.91 12.48
CA TRP A 171 10.73 6.64 11.26
C TRP A 171 9.52 7.32 10.61
N ALA A 172 8.34 6.68 10.65
CA ALA A 172 7.12 7.20 10.02
C ALA A 172 5.87 6.62 10.70
N ALA A 173 5.39 7.26 11.77
CA ALA A 173 4.23 6.80 12.53
C ALA A 173 2.88 7.10 11.83
N GLU A 174 2.87 8.08 10.95
CA GLU A 174 1.69 8.55 10.20
C GLU A 174 2.05 8.75 8.73
N GLY A 175 1.04 8.85 7.87
CA GLY A 175 1.27 9.03 6.45
C GLY A 175 0.01 8.93 5.62
N VAL A 176 0.21 9.05 4.31
CA VAL A 176 -0.85 9.04 3.31
C VAL A 176 -0.67 7.84 2.38
N VAL A 177 -1.77 7.17 2.05
CA VAL A 177 -1.79 6.06 1.09
C VAL A 177 -2.68 6.41 -0.10
N SER A 178 -2.21 6.08 -1.30
CA SER A 178 -2.87 6.38 -2.57
C SER A 178 -4.33 5.91 -2.64
N CYS A 179 -4.62 4.68 -2.18
CA CYS A 179 -5.95 4.09 -2.23
C CYS A 179 -7.00 4.77 -1.34
N GLU A 180 -6.55 5.56 -0.36
CA GLU A 180 -7.45 6.31 0.51
C GLU A 180 -7.89 7.63 -0.12
N VAL A 181 -7.01 8.23 -0.95
CA VAL A 181 -7.20 9.52 -1.60
C VAL A 181 -7.73 9.37 -3.04
N GLY A 182 -7.45 8.24 -3.68
CA GLY A 182 -7.71 8.01 -5.10
C GLY A 182 -6.67 8.66 -6.02
N LEU A 183 -5.49 9.01 -5.50
CA LEU A 183 -4.42 9.71 -6.20
C LEU A 183 -3.10 8.96 -6.01
N ASN A 184 -2.26 8.90 -7.04
CA ASN A 184 -0.97 8.20 -6.97
C ASN A 184 0.23 9.11 -7.21
N LYS A 185 1.44 8.61 -6.93
CA LYS A 185 2.68 9.37 -7.15
C LYS A 185 2.96 9.61 -8.63
N ARG A 186 2.57 8.67 -9.51
CA ARG A 186 2.83 8.74 -10.97
C ARG A 186 2.17 9.95 -11.62
N SER A 187 0.96 10.32 -11.21
CA SER A 187 0.28 11.52 -11.70
C SER A 187 0.84 12.82 -11.10
N GLY A 188 1.66 12.72 -10.05
CA GLY A 188 2.12 13.84 -9.24
C GLY A 188 1.06 14.44 -8.32
N ARG A 189 -0.22 14.06 -8.47
CA ARG A 189 -1.36 14.62 -7.72
C ARG A 189 -1.31 14.26 -6.24
N LEU A 190 -0.77 13.09 -5.90
CA LEU A 190 -0.63 12.67 -4.51
C LEU A 190 0.32 13.60 -3.72
N TYR A 191 1.40 14.08 -4.33
CA TYR A 191 2.28 15.07 -3.71
C TYR A 191 1.59 16.43 -3.52
N GLN A 192 0.78 16.85 -4.49
CA GLN A 192 -0.01 18.09 -4.39
C GLN A 192 -1.01 18.01 -3.23
N HIS A 193 -1.70 16.87 -3.10
CA HIS A 193 -2.59 16.60 -1.98
C HIS A 193 -1.85 16.65 -0.64
N LEU A 194 -0.65 16.06 -0.57
CA LEU A 194 0.18 16.05 0.63
C LEU A 194 0.61 17.46 1.04
N HIS A 195 1.05 18.30 0.08
CA HIS A 195 1.39 19.70 0.35
C HIS A 195 0.22 20.50 0.93
N GLN A 196 -0.99 20.30 0.40
CA GLN A 196 -2.20 20.93 0.93
C GLN A 196 -2.54 20.41 2.33
N HIS A 197 -2.44 19.09 2.56
CA HIS A 197 -2.76 18.45 3.83
C HIS A 197 -1.84 18.90 4.97
N PHE A 198 -0.54 19.05 4.70
CA PHE A 198 0.46 19.45 5.70
C PHE A 198 0.80 20.94 5.70
N GLY A 199 0.18 21.74 4.81
CA GLY A 199 0.44 23.18 4.71
C GLY A 199 1.87 23.53 4.28
N VAL A 200 2.52 22.66 3.50
CA VAL A 200 3.91 22.86 3.02
C VAL A 200 3.87 23.46 1.62
N THR A 201 4.63 24.54 1.39
CA THR A 201 4.69 25.21 0.08
C THR A 201 5.84 24.63 -0.76
N PRO A 202 5.64 24.32 -2.07
CA PRO A 202 6.74 23.92 -2.95
C PRO A 202 7.82 25.01 -2.97
N GLY A 203 9.05 24.67 -2.54
CA GLY A 203 10.15 25.63 -2.39
C GLY A 203 10.63 25.82 -0.94
N GLN A 204 9.88 25.32 0.05
CA GLN A 204 10.52 24.89 1.29
C GLN A 204 11.25 23.56 1.03
N PRO A 205 12.36 23.28 1.73
CA PRO A 205 13.08 22.04 1.52
C PRO A 205 12.14 20.89 1.92
N SER A 206 11.68 20.12 0.94
CA SER A 206 11.08 18.79 1.09
C SER A 206 11.98 17.82 0.34
N ALA A 207 12.66 16.93 1.06
CA ALA A 207 13.42 15.88 0.41
C ALA A 207 12.42 14.79 0.02
N CYS A 208 12.24 14.58 -1.28
CA CYS A 208 11.51 13.44 -1.80
C CYS A 208 12.54 12.34 -2.07
N GLY A 209 12.41 11.22 -1.38
CA GLY A 209 13.18 9.99 -1.59
C GLY A 209 12.22 8.85 -1.86
#